data_AF-A0A3M5DK87-F1
#
_entry.id   AF-A0A3M5DK87-F1
#
_cell.length_a   1.000
_cell.length_b   1.000
_cell.length_c   1.000
_cell.angle_alpha   90.00
_cell.angle_beta   90.00
_cell.angle_gamma   90.00
#
_symmetry.space_group_name_H-M   'P 1'
#
loop_
_entity.id
_entity.type
_entity.pdbx_description
1 polymer ?
#
loop_
_entity_poly.entity_id
_entity_poly.type
_entity_poly.pdbx_seq_one_letter_code
_entity_poly.pdbx_strand_id
1 'polypeptide(L)'
;MALTLPVRWPGLEGHVDAPDYAFPDGISNLVGVLGVIDEMVGDLDRIIRYPALGFQVACPIPAQVMDAWERLVARGFDRHLVNPPR
;
A
#
# COMPACT_ATOMS: atom_id res chain seq x y z
N MET A 1 8.09 -1.13 4.09
CA MET A 1 8.92 -1.52 5.27
C MET A 1 9.09 -0.39 6.30
N ALA A 2 9.21 0.87 5.89
CA ALA A 2 9.48 2.00 6.79
C ALA A 2 8.52 2.11 8.00
N LEU A 3 7.23 1.81 7.83
CA LEU A 3 6.24 1.93 8.90
C LEU A 3 6.23 0.74 9.88
N THR A 4 6.66 -0.44 9.44
CA THR A 4 6.73 -1.65 10.28
C THR A 4 8.02 -1.70 11.08
N LEU A 5 9.13 -1.23 10.49
CA LEU A 5 10.46 -1.26 11.09
C LEU A 5 10.53 -0.68 12.51
N PRO A 6 10.03 0.55 12.79
CA PRO A 6 10.07 1.11 14.15
C PRO A 6 9.22 0.34 15.16
N VAL A 7 8.23 -0.44 14.72
CA VAL A 7 7.39 -1.26 15.61
C VAL A 7 8.07 -2.58 15.96
N ARG A 8 8.67 -3.24 14.97
CA ARG A 8 9.20 -4.60 15.13
C ARG A 8 10.67 -4.62 15.57
N TRP A 9 11.43 -3.61 15.18
CA TRP A 9 12.87 -3.47 15.47
C TRP A 9 13.20 -2.01 15.81
N PRO A 10 12.76 -1.53 16.99
CA PRO A 10 13.02 -0.15 17.41
C PRO A 10 14.53 0.12 17.49
N GLY A 11 14.96 1.26 16.94
CA GLY A 11 16.36 1.71 16.97
C GLY A 11 17.22 1.24 15.80
N LEU A 12 16.68 0.44 14.87
CA LEU A 12 17.34 0.17 13.59
C LEU A 12 17.00 1.25 12.57
N GLU A 13 17.93 1.48 11.64
CA GLU A 13 17.72 2.23 10.42
C GLU A 13 17.69 1.25 9.25
N GLY A 14 16.69 1.38 8.36
CA GLY A 14 16.54 0.52 7.20
C GLY A 14 16.36 1.35 5.94
N HIS A 15 17.01 0.93 4.86
CA HIS A 15 16.88 1.54 3.54
C HIS A 15 16.19 0.58 2.59
N VAL A 16 15.38 1.13 1.69
CA VAL A 16 14.72 0.39 0.61
C VAL A 16 15.24 0.97 -0.69
N ASP A 17 15.61 0.10 -1.62
CA ASP A 17 15.99 0.46 -2.97
C ASP A 17 15.08 -0.31 -3.95
N ALA A 18 14.83 0.29 -5.11
CA ALA A 18 14.02 -0.29 -6.16
C ALA A 18 14.53 0.16 -7.53
N PRO A 19 14.40 -0.67 -8.58
CA PRO A 19 14.70 -0.23 -9.93
C PRO A 19 13.83 0.98 -10.32
N ASP A 20 14.41 1.87 -11.14
CA ASP A 20 13.70 3.04 -11.67
C ASP A 20 12.76 2.61 -12.81
N TYR A 21 11.51 2.28 -12.45
CA TYR A 21 10.45 1.97 -13.40
C TYR A 21 9.40 3.08 -13.43
N ALA A 22 8.99 3.47 -14.62
CA ALA A 22 7.84 4.34 -14.79
C ALA A 22 6.54 3.53 -14.63
N PHE A 23 5.49 4.17 -14.15
CA PHE A 23 4.15 3.62 -14.29
C PHE A 23 3.47 4.28 -15.49
N PRO A 24 2.82 3.51 -16.40
CA PRO A 24 2.66 2.05 -16.40
C PRO A 24 3.83 1.30 -17.07
N ASP A 25 4.82 2.01 -17.61
CA ASP A 25 5.88 1.45 -18.46
C ASP A 25 6.98 0.74 -17.66
N GLY A 26 7.03 -0.59 -17.77
CA GLY A 26 8.02 -1.41 -17.04
C GLY A 26 7.41 -2.22 -15.89
N ILE A 27 6.09 -2.14 -15.71
CA ILE A 27 5.36 -3.05 -14.82
C ILE A 27 5.51 -4.50 -15.33
N SER A 28 5.73 -5.42 -14.37
CA SER A 28 5.86 -6.86 -14.63
C SER A 28 4.69 -7.42 -15.43
N ASN A 29 4.99 -8.18 -16.49
CA ASN A 29 3.99 -8.90 -17.28
C ASN A 29 3.24 -9.98 -16.47
N LEU A 30 3.77 -10.40 -15.31
CA LEU A 30 3.11 -11.39 -14.46
C LEU A 30 1.93 -10.79 -13.69
N VAL A 31 2.08 -9.56 -13.22
CA VAL A 31 1.06 -8.86 -12.41
C VAL A 31 0.20 -7.96 -13.29
N GLY A 32 0.81 -7.34 -14.30
CA GLY A 32 0.16 -6.37 -15.18
C GLY A 32 -0.22 -5.07 -14.47
N VAL A 33 -0.62 -4.07 -15.25
CA VAL A 33 -0.98 -2.74 -14.73
C VAL A 33 -2.11 -2.80 -13.70
N LEU A 34 -3.17 -3.56 -14.00
CA LEU A 34 -4.33 -3.65 -13.12
C LEU A 34 -4.00 -4.37 -11.80
N GLY A 35 -3.19 -5.43 -11.85
CA GLY A 35 -2.75 -6.12 -10.64
C GLY A 35 -1.87 -5.24 -9.76
N VAL A 36 -1.04 -4.37 -10.35
CA VAL A 36 -0.26 -3.40 -9.56
C VAL A 36 -1.15 -2.37 -8.89
N ILE A 37 -2.24 -1.94 -9.54
CA ILE A 37 -3.23 -1.07 -8.91
C ILE A 37 -3.88 -1.79 -7.72
N ASP A 38 -4.27 -3.06 -7.86
CA ASP A 38 -4.78 -3.87 -6.75
C ASP A 38 -3.78 -3.95 -5.58
N GLU A 39 -2.50 -4.18 -5.85
CA GLU A 39 -1.45 -4.23 -4.83
C GLU A 39 -1.26 -2.89 -4.12
N MET A 40 -1.25 -1.77 -4.86
CA MET A 40 -1.15 -0.42 -4.30
C MET A 40 -2.36 -0.07 -3.42
N VAL A 41 -3.57 -0.43 -3.85
CA VAL A 41 -4.80 -0.19 -3.08
C VAL A 41 -4.80 -1.01 -1.79
N GLY A 42 -4.37 -2.28 -1.86
CA GLY A 42 -4.20 -3.12 -0.68
C GLY A 42 -3.12 -2.61 0.28
N ASP A 43 -2.00 -2.09 -0.24
CA ASP A 43 -0.94 -1.55 0.60
C ASP A 43 -1.39 -0.32 1.38
N LEU A 44 -2.12 0.58 0.72
CA LEU A 44 -2.69 1.74 1.40
C LEU A 44 -3.75 1.35 2.44
N ASP A 45 -4.57 0.34 2.18
CA ASP A 45 -5.52 -0.19 3.18
C ASP A 45 -4.80 -0.70 4.45
N ARG A 46 -3.65 -1.35 4.27
CA ARG A 46 -2.80 -1.78 5.39
C ARG A 46 -2.18 -0.59 6.12
N ILE A 47 -1.70 0.42 5.42
CA ILE A 47 -1.19 1.66 6.05
C ILE A 47 -2.26 2.32 6.93
N ILE A 48 -3.54 2.28 6.50
CA ILE A 48 -4.67 2.80 7.26
C ILE A 48 -4.97 1.95 8.51
N ARG A 49 -4.99 0.61 8.37
CA ARG A 49 -5.53 -0.29 9.41
C ARG A 49 -4.49 -0.84 10.37
N TYR A 50 -3.29 -1.16 9.89
CA TYR A 50 -2.25 -1.83 10.66
C TYR A 50 -1.75 -1.07 11.89
N PRO A 51 -1.79 0.28 11.93
CA PRO A 51 -1.49 1.00 13.16
C PRO A 51 -2.39 0.61 14.34
N ALA A 52 -3.69 0.45 14.11
CA ALA A 52 -4.62 0.03 15.16
C ALA A 52 -4.40 -1.41 15.65
N LEU A 53 -3.72 -2.24 14.83
CA LEU A 53 -3.37 -3.63 15.16
C LEU A 53 -1.95 -3.76 15.75
N GLY A 54 -1.20 -2.67 15.85
CA GLY A 54 0.19 -2.70 16.34
C GLY A 54 1.18 -3.35 15.38
N PHE A 55 0.89 -3.37 14.06
CA PHE A 55 1.82 -3.89 13.05
C PHE A 55 2.66 -2.79 12.36
N GLN A 56 2.18 -1.55 12.40
CA GLN A 56 2.82 -0.38 11.79
C GLN A 56 2.66 0.85 12.69
N VAL A 57 3.48 1.89 12.50
CA VAL A 57 3.21 3.22 13.05
C VAL A 57 2.20 3.97 12.18
N ALA A 58 1.41 4.86 12.79
CA ALA A 58 0.48 5.70 12.04
C ALA A 58 1.24 6.67 11.12
N CYS A 59 0.74 6.84 9.91
CA CYS A 59 1.27 7.74 8.90
C CYS A 59 0.16 8.66 8.39
N PRO A 60 0.34 9.99 8.35
CA PRO A 60 -0.65 10.88 7.76
C PRO A 60 -0.75 10.62 6.25
N ILE A 61 -1.97 10.41 5.77
CA ILE A 61 -2.24 10.16 4.35
C ILE A 61 -2.82 11.44 3.72
N PRO A 62 -2.24 11.96 2.62
CA PRO A 62 -2.79 13.12 1.93
C PRO A 62 -4.23 12.87 1.46
N ALA A 63 -5.10 13.89 1.56
CA ALA A 63 -6.52 13.77 1.18
C ALA A 63 -6.71 13.23 -0.25
N GLN A 64 -5.95 13.75 -1.21
CA GLN A 64 -5.99 13.30 -2.60
C GLN A 64 -5.66 11.81 -2.80
N VAL A 65 -4.83 11.23 -1.91
CA VAL A 65 -4.47 9.80 -1.92
C VAL A 65 -5.62 8.98 -1.34
N MET A 66 -6.26 9.45 -0.27
CA MET A 66 -7.48 8.84 0.28
C MET A 66 -8.62 8.85 -0.75
N ASP A 67 -8.87 9.99 -1.40
CA ASP A 67 -9.92 10.09 -2.42
C ASP A 67 -9.66 9.15 -3.61
N ALA A 68 -8.38 8.98 -3.99
CA ALA A 68 -8.01 8.06 -5.06
C ALA A 68 -8.24 6.60 -4.65
N TRP A 69 -7.89 6.24 -3.41
CA TRP A 69 -8.14 4.93 -2.84
C TRP A 69 -9.63 4.58 -2.82
N GLU A 70 -10.47 5.47 -2.32
CA GLU A 70 -11.92 5.28 -2.28
C GLU A 70 -12.51 5.07 -3.68
N ARG A 71 -12.08 5.86 -4.66
CA ARG A 71 -12.52 5.71 -6.07
C ARG A 71 -12.09 4.39 -6.69
N LEU A 72 -10.91 3.88 -6.36
CA LEU A 72 -10.41 2.61 -6.88
C LEU A 72 -11.11 1.43 -6.23
N VAL A 73 -11.32 1.45 -4.92
CA VAL A 73 -12.12 0.44 -4.21
C VAL A 73 -13.55 0.41 -4.77
N ALA A 74 -14.18 1.57 -4.97
CA ALA A 74 -15.53 1.65 -5.57
C ALA A 74 -15.60 1.12 -7.02
N ARG A 75 -14.46 1.00 -7.71
CA ARG A 75 -14.35 0.41 -9.05
C ARG A 75 -13.96 -1.08 -9.04
N GLY A 76 -13.86 -1.70 -7.87
CA GLY A 76 -13.61 -3.13 -7.71
C GLY A 76 -12.14 -3.53 -7.57
N PHE A 77 -11.24 -2.57 -7.28
CA PHE A 77 -9.86 -2.90 -6.90
C PHE A 77 -9.79 -3.22 -5.40
N ASP A 78 -10.36 -4.36 -5.00
CA ASP A 78 -10.53 -4.73 -3.59
C ASP A 78 -9.83 -6.05 -3.20
N ARG A 79 -9.10 -6.66 -4.14
CA ARG A 79 -8.55 -8.02 -4.02
C ARG A 79 -7.58 -8.21 -2.86
N HIS A 80 -6.92 -7.14 -2.44
CA HIS A 80 -5.90 -7.15 -1.39
C HIS A 80 -6.28 -6.30 -0.16
N LEU A 81 -7.55 -5.90 -0.04
CA LEU A 81 -8.04 -5.25 1.17
C LEU A 81 -8.02 -6.23 2.34
N VAL A 82 -7.75 -5.72 3.55
CA VAL A 82 -7.79 -6.54 4.77
C VAL A 82 -9.20 -7.09 5.01
N ASN A 83 -10.23 -6.30 4.68
CA ASN A 83 -11.64 -6.68 4.72
C ASN A 83 -12.33 -6.18 3.43
N PRO A 84 -12.41 -7.01 2.36
CA PRO A 84 -13.08 -6.61 1.14
C PRO A 84 -14.60 -6.48 1.35
N PRO A 85 -15.27 -5.53 0.68
CA PRO A 85 -16.73 -5.50 0.63
C PRO A 85 -17.24 -6.80 -0.02
N ARG A 86 -18.22 -7.46 0.60
CA ARG A 86 -18.87 -8.64 0.03
C ARG A 86 -19.86 -8.28 -1.06
#